data_AF-A0AAD6IAD1-F1
#
_entry.id   AF-A0AAD6IAD1-F1
#
_cell.length_a   1.000
_cell.length_b   1.000
_cell.length_c   1.000
_cell.angle_alpha   90.00
_cell.angle_beta   90.00
_cell.angle_gamma   90.00
#
_symmetry.space_group_name_H-M   'P 1'
#
loop_
_entity.id
_entity.type
_entity.pdbx_description
1 polymer ?
#
loop_
_entity_poly.entity_id
_entity_poly.type
_entity_poly.pdbx_seq_one_letter_code
_entity_poly.pdbx_strand_id
1 'polypeptide(L)'
;MVILLFYRPDGSRKGLRYFEMFIISLVLAVVVCFCVQMSLIRVTTPGEVFKGYLPSKSLIESEAIYQACGILGATVMPHSLYLGSGIVQPRLREYDERSRLLPRQLTSRYSVLDDGIDKGYYVPSLGAIKHSLTVSILELAISLFTFALFVNSAILIVAGASLYNNPDALDADIFGIHDLLSNSISPAAGMIFALALLLSGVSAGIVCTVAGQMVSEGALNWKIKPWLLRLVTRSISITPSIIIAGAVGRKWR
;
A
#
# COMPACT_ATOMS: atom_id res chain seq x y z
N MET A 1 12.88 10.24 5.03
CA MET A 1 13.29 10.57 6.43
C MET A 1 12.47 11.72 7.00
N VAL A 2 12.27 12.82 6.26
CA VAL A 2 11.53 14.02 6.73
C VAL A 2 10.08 13.74 7.15
N ILE A 3 9.37 12.81 6.49
CA ILE A 3 7.94 12.54 6.77
C ILE A 3 7.72 11.82 8.12
N LEU A 4 8.71 11.05 8.61
CA LEU A 4 8.63 10.39 9.93
C LEU A 4 8.85 11.36 11.10
N LEU A 5 9.41 12.54 10.83
CA LEU A 5 9.56 13.60 11.84
C LEU A 5 8.19 14.22 12.20
N PHE A 6 7.18 14.03 11.34
CA PHE A 6 5.79 14.42 11.57
C PHE A 6 4.91 13.31 12.13
N TYR A 7 5.38 12.06 12.18
CA TYR A 7 4.67 10.98 12.87
C TYR A 7 4.97 11.05 14.37
N ARG A 8 4.23 11.91 15.08
CA ARG A 8 4.16 11.86 16.53
C ARG A 8 3.07 10.87 16.94
N PRO A 9 3.41 9.75 17.63
CA PRO A 9 2.43 8.83 18.19
C PRO A 9 1.59 9.46 19.31
N ASP A 10 1.96 10.66 19.78
CA ASP A 10 1.24 11.44 20.77
C ASP A 10 0.17 12.36 20.14
N GLY A 11 -1.04 11.84 20.02
CA GLY A 11 -2.28 12.57 20.34
C GLY A 11 -2.78 13.71 19.45
N SER A 12 -2.13 14.11 18.36
CA SER A 12 -2.64 15.20 17.51
C SER A 12 -3.50 14.69 16.35
N ARG A 13 -4.83 14.87 16.46
CA ARG A 13 -5.85 14.62 15.41
C ARG A 13 -5.50 15.24 14.04
N LYS A 14 -4.65 16.27 14.02
CA LYS A 14 -4.19 16.94 12.79
C LYS A 14 -3.06 16.18 12.09
N GLY A 15 -2.11 15.61 12.84
CA GLY A 15 -0.95 14.91 12.27
C GLY A 15 -1.34 13.69 11.44
N LEU A 16 -2.29 12.89 11.94
CA LEU A 16 -2.81 11.73 11.22
C LEU A 16 -3.56 12.12 9.93
N ARG A 17 -4.39 13.18 9.98
CA ARG A 17 -5.12 13.67 8.80
C ARG A 17 -4.19 14.24 7.72
N TYR A 18 -3.13 14.97 8.10
CA TYR A 18 -2.13 15.42 7.13
C TYR A 18 -1.39 14.25 6.48
N PHE A 19 -1.06 13.23 7.27
CA PHE A 19 -0.46 12.00 6.75
C PHE A 19 -1.38 11.27 5.76
N GLU A 20 -2.66 11.11 6.12
CA GLU A 20 -3.66 10.49 5.25
C GLU A 20 -3.85 11.27 3.94
N MET A 21 -3.99 12.60 4.02
CA MET A 21 -4.06 13.48 2.83
C MET A 21 -2.84 13.37 1.93
N PHE A 22 -1.64 13.23 2.53
CA PHE A 22 -0.41 13.02 1.77
C PHE A 22 -0.42 11.70 1.00
N ILE A 23 -0.82 10.60 1.65
CA ILE A 23 -0.93 9.29 0.98
C ILE A 23 -2.01 9.31 -0.10
N ILE A 24 -3.17 9.92 0.15
CA ILE A 24 -4.24 10.07 -0.85
C ILE A 24 -3.74 10.84 -2.06
N SER A 25 -3.01 11.96 -1.86
CA SER A 25 -2.42 12.72 -2.96
C SER A 25 -1.44 11.89 -3.78
N LEU A 26 -0.64 11.05 -3.14
CA LEU A 26 0.33 10.18 -3.79
C LEU A 26 -0.36 9.08 -4.60
N VAL A 27 -1.37 8.42 -4.03
CA VAL A 27 -2.18 7.41 -4.75
C VAL A 27 -2.90 8.04 -5.93
N LEU A 28 -3.49 9.22 -5.77
CA LEU A 28 -4.16 9.94 -6.85
C LEU A 28 -3.20 10.30 -7.97
N ALA A 29 -1.96 10.72 -7.66
CA ALA A 29 -0.94 10.98 -8.66
C ALA A 29 -0.60 9.73 -9.48
N VAL A 30 -0.50 8.55 -8.83
CA VAL A 30 -0.29 7.26 -9.51
C VAL A 30 -1.47 6.90 -10.41
N VAL A 31 -2.71 7.07 -9.95
CA VAL A 31 -3.92 6.83 -10.75
C VAL A 31 -3.96 7.74 -11.98
N VAL A 32 -3.70 9.04 -11.81
CA VAL A 32 -3.65 10.00 -12.93
C VAL A 32 -2.56 9.63 -13.93
N CYS A 33 -1.37 9.22 -13.44
CA CYS A 33 -0.29 8.70 -14.27
C CYS A 33 -0.76 7.53 -15.15
N PHE A 34 -1.41 6.52 -14.57
CA PHE A 34 -1.91 5.37 -15.33
C PHE A 34 -3.08 5.73 -16.26
N CYS A 35 -3.95 6.66 -15.87
CA CYS A 35 -5.00 7.18 -16.76
C CYS A 35 -4.39 7.84 -18.00
N VAL A 36 -3.34 8.65 -17.84
CA VAL A 36 -2.64 9.30 -18.96
C VAL A 36 -1.97 8.26 -19.85
N GLN A 37 -1.27 7.27 -19.29
CA GLN A 37 -0.67 6.19 -20.07
C GLN A 37 -1.72 5.40 -20.86
N MET A 38 -2.84 5.06 -20.22
CA MET A 38 -3.93 4.34 -20.87
C MET A 38 -4.56 5.16 -22.01
N SER A 39 -4.68 6.48 -21.86
CA SER A 39 -5.18 7.36 -22.93
C SER A 39 -4.23 7.50 -24.13
N LEU A 40 -2.93 7.25 -23.94
CA LEU A 40 -1.95 7.29 -25.03
C LEU A 40 -1.94 5.99 -25.85
N ILE A 41 -2.39 4.88 -25.27
CA ILE A 41 -2.48 3.58 -25.95
C ILE A 41 -3.73 3.57 -26.84
N ARG A 42 -3.53 3.76 -28.15
CA ARG A 42 -4.62 3.78 -29.15
C ARG A 42 -4.94 2.42 -29.76
N VAL A 43 -4.24 1.36 -29.37
CA VAL A 43 -4.16 0.11 -30.16
C VAL A 43 -5.12 -0.98 -29.69
N THR A 44 -5.82 -0.82 -28.56
CA THR A 44 -6.68 -1.88 -28.01
C THR A 44 -8.16 -1.52 -28.08
N THR A 45 -8.96 -2.36 -28.72
CA THR A 45 -10.42 -2.26 -28.70
C THR A 45 -10.95 -2.58 -27.29
N PRO A 46 -11.90 -1.83 -26.71
CA PRO A 46 -12.41 -2.12 -25.36
C PRO A 46 -12.91 -3.57 -25.18
N GLY A 47 -13.46 -4.16 -26.25
CA GLY A 47 -13.94 -5.54 -26.25
C GLY A 47 -12.85 -6.59 -26.04
N GLU A 48 -11.59 -6.33 -26.42
CA GLU A 48 -10.47 -7.26 -26.19
C GLU A 48 -10.00 -7.20 -24.75
N VAL A 49 -9.99 -6.00 -24.16
CA VAL A 49 -9.69 -5.80 -22.74
C VAL A 49 -10.71 -6.55 -21.88
N PHE A 50 -12.01 -6.43 -22.19
CA PHE A 50 -13.06 -7.15 -21.46
C PHE A 50 -12.98 -8.67 -21.62
N LYS A 51 -12.50 -9.18 -22.76
CA LYS A 51 -12.23 -10.61 -22.93
C LYS A 51 -11.10 -11.10 -22.01
N GLY A 52 -10.13 -10.24 -21.67
CA GLY A 52 -9.05 -10.57 -20.73
C GLY A 52 -9.50 -10.80 -19.28
N TYR A 53 -10.70 -10.32 -18.91
CA TYR A 53 -11.28 -10.61 -17.58
C TYR A 53 -11.91 -12.00 -17.50
N LEU A 54 -12.13 -12.67 -18.64
CA LEU A 54 -12.67 -14.03 -18.66
C LEU A 54 -11.54 -15.04 -18.42
N PRO A 55 -11.73 -16.02 -17.51
CA PRO A 55 -10.71 -17.03 -17.25
C PRO A 55 -10.49 -17.91 -18.49
N SER A 56 -9.24 -17.97 -18.96
CA SER A 56 -8.81 -18.82 -20.08
C SER A 56 -8.10 -20.07 -19.58
N LYS A 57 -8.12 -21.14 -20.39
CA LYS A 57 -7.41 -22.40 -20.08
C LYS A 57 -5.89 -22.25 -19.99
N SER A 58 -5.33 -21.19 -20.58
CA SER A 58 -3.91 -20.84 -20.50
C SER A 58 -3.46 -20.41 -19.10
N LEU A 59 -4.39 -20.09 -18.17
CA LEU A 59 -4.05 -19.81 -16.77
C LEU A 59 -3.59 -21.06 -15.98
N ILE A 60 -3.82 -22.26 -16.51
CA ILE A 60 -3.48 -23.54 -15.84
C ILE A 60 -2.07 -24.00 -16.20
N GLU A 61 -1.39 -23.33 -17.12
CA GLU A 61 0.02 -23.60 -17.41
C GLU A 61 0.91 -23.17 -16.23
N SER A 62 1.97 -23.94 -15.95
CA SER A 62 2.75 -23.80 -14.72
C SER A 62 3.29 -22.38 -14.51
N GLU A 63 3.77 -21.74 -15.58
CA GLU A 63 4.31 -20.37 -15.53
C GLU A 63 3.24 -19.32 -15.21
N ALA A 64 2.05 -19.46 -15.80
CA ALA A 64 0.91 -18.56 -15.55
C ALA A 64 0.39 -18.67 -14.11
N ILE A 65 0.39 -19.89 -13.53
CA ILE A 65 0.02 -20.08 -12.12
C ILE A 65 1.02 -19.38 -11.20
N TYR A 66 2.33 -19.45 -11.46
CA TYR A 66 3.34 -18.73 -10.67
C TYR A 66 3.12 -17.22 -10.70
N GLN A 67 2.85 -16.65 -11.89
CA GLN A 67 2.55 -15.22 -12.04
C GLN A 67 1.24 -14.84 -11.32
N ALA A 68 0.19 -15.64 -11.45
CA ALA A 68 -1.09 -15.43 -10.78
C ALA A 68 -0.96 -15.47 -9.24
N CYS A 69 -0.22 -16.45 -8.71
CA CYS A 69 0.11 -16.52 -7.29
C CYS A 69 0.94 -15.30 -6.83
N GLY A 70 1.86 -14.82 -7.66
CA GLY A 70 2.63 -13.60 -7.42
C GLY A 70 1.74 -12.35 -7.31
N ILE A 71 0.81 -12.17 -8.25
CA ILE A 71 -0.15 -11.06 -8.25
C ILE A 71 -1.08 -11.16 -7.02
N LEU A 72 -1.54 -12.37 -6.66
CA LEU A 72 -2.38 -12.58 -5.49
C LEU A 72 -1.63 -12.25 -4.19
N GLY A 73 -0.37 -12.67 -4.06
CA GLY A 73 0.48 -12.34 -2.91
C GLY A 73 0.82 -10.86 -2.82
N ALA A 74 1.02 -10.19 -3.96
CA ALA A 74 1.27 -8.76 -4.02
C ALA A 74 0.02 -7.93 -3.65
N THR A 75 -1.18 -8.41 -3.96
CA THR A 75 -2.44 -7.73 -3.64
C THR A 75 -2.90 -7.98 -2.20
N VAL A 76 -2.72 -9.19 -1.69
CA VAL A 76 -3.05 -9.57 -0.31
C VAL A 76 -1.83 -9.40 0.59
N MET A 77 -1.60 -8.16 1.01
CA MET A 77 -0.49 -7.81 1.91
C MET A 77 -0.86 -8.04 3.39
N PRO A 78 -0.20 -8.98 4.12
CA PRO A 78 -0.56 -9.30 5.50
C PRO A 78 -0.40 -8.12 6.47
N HIS A 79 0.59 -7.26 6.23
CA HIS A 79 0.84 -6.09 7.06
C HIS A 79 -0.29 -5.04 6.98
N SER A 80 -1.05 -5.01 5.87
CA SER A 80 -2.20 -4.13 5.72
C SER A 80 -3.36 -4.53 6.63
N LEU A 81 -3.48 -5.83 6.99
CA LEU A 81 -4.47 -6.30 7.96
C LEU A 81 -4.16 -5.82 9.38
N TYR A 82 -2.88 -5.85 9.77
CA TYR A 82 -2.42 -5.31 11.07
C TYR A 82 -2.59 -3.79 11.14
N LEU A 83 -2.29 -3.09 10.05
CA LEU A 83 -2.47 -1.65 9.98
C LEU A 83 -3.95 -1.25 10.08
N GLY A 84 -4.82 -1.93 9.31
CA GLY A 84 -6.25 -1.64 9.29
C GLY A 84 -6.91 -1.86 10.65
N SER A 85 -6.52 -2.93 11.35
CA SER A 85 -7.02 -3.19 12.71
C SER A 85 -6.58 -2.12 13.72
N GLY A 86 -5.38 -1.54 13.59
CA GLY A 86 -4.94 -0.41 14.42
C GLY A 86 -5.66 0.91 14.11
N ILE A 87 -5.88 1.22 12.82
CA ILE A 87 -6.55 2.46 12.36
C ILE A 87 -8.03 2.50 12.76
N VAL A 88 -8.66 1.35 12.95
CA VAL A 88 -10.07 1.23 13.31
C VAL A 88 -10.31 1.53 14.81
N GLN A 89 -9.33 1.34 15.70
CA GLN A 89 -9.51 1.55 17.15
C GLN A 89 -9.99 2.97 17.54
N PRO A 90 -9.40 4.07 17.01
CA PRO A 90 -9.89 5.42 17.30
C PRO A 90 -11.33 5.65 16.83
N ARG A 91 -11.75 5.03 15.72
CA ARG A 91 -13.13 5.13 15.20
C ARG A 91 -14.14 4.46 16.11
N LEU A 92 -13.81 3.28 16.67
CA LEU A 92 -14.68 2.64 17.66
C LEU A 92 -14.86 3.52 18.89
N ARG A 93 -13.76 4.13 19.37
CA ARG A 93 -13.79 5.03 20.51
C ARG A 93 -14.63 6.29 20.24
N GLU A 94 -14.56 6.85 19.04
CA GLU A 94 -15.39 7.98 18.63
C GLU A 94 -16.89 7.63 18.62
N TYR A 95 -17.24 6.43 18.16
CA TYR A 95 -18.63 5.95 18.19
C TYR A 95 -19.17 5.82 19.61
N ASP A 96 -18.37 5.26 20.54
CA ASP A 96 -18.77 5.10 21.94
C ASP A 96 -18.78 6.44 22.70
N GLU A 97 -17.87 7.37 22.39
CA GLU A 97 -17.88 8.76 22.86
C GLU A 97 -19.17 9.48 22.44
N ARG A 98 -19.53 9.42 21.15
CA ARG A 98 -20.74 10.05 20.61
C ARG A 98 -22.02 9.43 21.17
N SER A 99 -22.03 8.12 21.35
CA SER A 99 -23.20 7.38 21.86
C SER A 99 -23.31 7.42 23.39
N ARG A 100 -22.39 8.10 24.10
CA ARG A 100 -22.28 8.11 25.57
C ARG A 100 -22.21 6.70 26.20
N LEU A 101 -21.63 5.75 25.47
CA LEU A 101 -21.47 4.35 25.91
C LEU A 101 -20.08 4.08 26.52
N LEU A 102 -19.26 5.13 26.69
CA LEU A 102 -17.96 5.00 27.32
C LEU A 102 -18.07 4.39 28.73
N PRO A 103 -17.24 3.37 29.06
CA PRO A 103 -17.25 2.78 30.39
C PRO A 103 -16.89 3.83 31.45
N ARG A 104 -17.69 3.89 32.53
CA ARG A 104 -17.63 4.88 33.64
C ARG A 104 -16.27 4.96 34.36
N GLN A 105 -15.40 3.95 34.18
CA GLN A 105 -14.03 3.92 34.72
C GLN A 105 -13.07 4.92 34.05
N LEU A 106 -13.31 5.33 32.80
CA LEU A 106 -12.52 6.38 32.13
C LEU A 106 -12.89 7.80 32.60
N THR A 107 -14.07 7.97 33.21
CA THR A 107 -14.58 9.28 33.66
C THR A 107 -13.93 9.74 34.98
N SER A 108 -13.32 8.85 35.76
CA SER A 108 -12.80 9.17 37.10
C SER A 108 -11.30 9.52 37.17
N ARG A 109 -10.54 9.42 36.06
CA ARG A 109 -9.09 9.67 36.01
C ARG A 109 -8.68 10.82 35.07
N TYR A 110 -9.62 11.67 34.67
CA TYR A 110 -9.30 12.97 34.06
C TYR A 110 -9.14 14.07 35.12
N SER A 111 -8.74 13.71 36.34
CA SER A 111 -8.09 14.65 37.25
C SER A 111 -6.67 14.84 36.75
N VAL A 112 -6.44 15.98 36.10
CA VAL A 112 -5.13 16.60 35.92
C VAL A 112 -4.31 16.36 37.19
N LEU A 113 -3.06 15.88 37.04
CA LEU A 113 -2.07 15.50 38.09
C LEU A 113 -1.86 13.99 38.26
N ASP A 114 -1.32 13.29 37.25
CA ASP A 114 -0.29 12.26 37.51
C ASP A 114 0.50 11.94 36.23
N ASP A 115 1.82 11.99 36.32
CA ASP A 115 2.79 11.78 35.23
C ASP A 115 3.06 10.27 35.05
N GLY A 116 1.98 9.50 34.95
CA GLY A 116 2.00 8.04 34.84
C GLY A 116 0.97 7.59 33.82
N ILE A 117 1.41 7.21 32.62
CA ILE A 117 0.56 6.71 31.53
C ILE A 117 0.05 5.30 31.88
N ASP A 118 -0.95 5.23 32.76
CA ASP A 118 -1.81 4.05 32.89
C ASP A 118 -2.82 4.09 31.73
N LYS A 119 -2.45 3.53 30.58
CA LYS A 119 -3.36 3.25 29.46
C LYS A 119 -4.43 2.25 29.94
N GLY A 120 -5.56 2.76 30.43
CA GLY A 120 -6.74 1.93 30.69
C GLY A 120 -7.13 1.15 29.42
N TYR A 121 -7.38 -0.15 29.58
CA TYR A 121 -7.74 -1.04 28.47
C TYR A 121 -9.14 -0.68 27.97
N TYR A 122 -9.23 -0.16 26.75
CA TYR A 122 -10.51 0.22 26.13
C TYR A 122 -11.21 -1.02 25.56
N VAL A 123 -12.40 -1.33 26.08
CA VAL A 123 -13.26 -2.39 25.55
C VAL A 123 -14.45 -1.75 24.82
N PRO A 124 -14.58 -1.94 23.50
CA PRO A 124 -15.63 -1.30 22.71
C PRO A 124 -17.01 -1.94 22.92
N SER A 125 -18.07 -1.15 22.72
CA SER A 125 -19.44 -1.65 22.71
C SER A 125 -19.75 -2.50 21.47
N LEU A 126 -20.72 -3.41 21.59
CA LEU A 126 -21.16 -4.27 20.48
C LEU A 126 -21.77 -3.47 19.32
N GLY A 127 -22.38 -2.31 19.62
CA GLY A 127 -22.88 -1.37 18.61
C GLY A 127 -21.73 -0.73 17.81
N ALA A 128 -20.67 -0.29 18.49
CA ALA A 128 -19.46 0.25 17.84
C ALA A 128 -18.80 -0.78 16.93
N ILE A 129 -18.69 -2.04 17.38
CA ILE A 129 -18.09 -3.13 16.60
C ILE A 129 -18.89 -3.35 15.31
N LYS A 130 -20.21 -3.54 15.39
CA LYS A 130 -21.05 -3.80 14.22
C LYS A 130 -21.02 -2.65 13.22
N HIS A 131 -21.18 -1.42 13.71
CA HIS A 131 -21.13 -0.23 12.86
C HIS A 131 -19.77 -0.09 12.18
N SER A 132 -18.68 -0.17 12.96
CA SER A 132 -17.33 -0.02 12.42
C SER A 132 -16.97 -1.13 11.45
N LEU A 133 -17.44 -2.37 11.68
CA LEU A 133 -17.21 -3.49 10.77
C LEU A 133 -17.88 -3.24 9.41
N THR A 134 -19.16 -2.89 9.38
CA THR A 134 -19.89 -2.62 8.13
C THR A 134 -19.28 -1.46 7.37
N VAL A 135 -18.93 -0.37 8.07
CA VAL A 135 -18.27 0.79 7.46
C VAL A 135 -16.90 0.41 6.92
N SER A 136 -16.08 -0.32 7.67
CA SER A 136 -14.74 -0.71 7.23
C SER A 136 -14.80 -1.66 6.03
N ILE A 137 -15.72 -2.63 6.03
CA ILE A 137 -15.92 -3.53 4.88
C ILE A 137 -16.34 -2.73 3.64
N LEU A 138 -17.26 -1.79 3.79
CA LEU A 138 -17.74 -0.97 2.68
C LEU A 138 -16.62 -0.05 2.14
N GLU A 139 -15.87 0.61 3.01
CA GLU A 139 -14.71 1.43 2.62
C GLU A 139 -13.65 0.60 1.89
N LEU A 140 -13.30 -0.58 2.43
CA LEU A 140 -12.32 -1.48 1.82
C LEU A 140 -12.80 -2.05 0.49
N ALA A 141 -14.08 -2.46 0.41
CA ALA A 141 -14.66 -3.00 -0.81
C ALA A 141 -14.71 -1.95 -1.92
N ILE A 142 -15.16 -0.73 -1.60
CA ILE A 142 -15.14 0.39 -2.55
C ILE A 142 -13.70 0.67 -2.97
N SER A 143 -12.76 0.81 -2.02
CA SER A 143 -11.37 1.12 -2.33
C SER A 143 -10.70 0.05 -3.21
N LEU A 144 -10.97 -1.23 -2.95
CA LEU A 144 -10.38 -2.34 -3.69
C LEU A 144 -10.99 -2.43 -5.10
N PHE A 145 -12.30 -2.26 -5.22
CA PHE A 145 -13.01 -2.38 -6.49
C PHE A 145 -12.79 -1.17 -7.42
N THR A 146 -12.68 0.05 -6.86
CA THR A 146 -12.52 1.25 -7.68
C THR A 146 -11.05 1.57 -7.96
N PHE A 147 -10.20 1.61 -6.94
CA PHE A 147 -8.81 2.06 -7.11
C PHE A 147 -7.86 0.90 -7.41
N ALA A 148 -7.86 -0.14 -6.57
CA ALA A 148 -6.87 -1.21 -6.71
C ALA A 148 -7.09 -2.03 -7.98
N LEU A 149 -8.33 -2.42 -8.27
CA LEU A 149 -8.68 -3.12 -9.51
C LEU A 149 -8.34 -2.27 -10.73
N PHE A 150 -8.71 -0.98 -10.73
CA PHE A 150 -8.38 -0.08 -11.85
C PHE A 150 -6.88 0.01 -12.10
N VAL A 151 -6.07 0.25 -11.06
CA VAL A 151 -4.61 0.37 -11.20
C VAL A 151 -3.99 -0.96 -11.64
N ASN A 152 -4.38 -2.08 -11.03
CA ASN A 152 -3.85 -3.40 -11.39
C ASN A 152 -4.19 -3.77 -12.84
N SER A 153 -5.43 -3.50 -13.26
CA SER A 153 -5.86 -3.71 -14.65
C SER A 153 -5.14 -2.78 -15.61
N ALA A 154 -4.96 -1.50 -15.25
CA ALA A 154 -4.24 -0.54 -16.08
C ALA A 154 -2.79 -0.97 -16.32
N ILE A 155 -2.07 -1.39 -15.26
CA ILE A 155 -0.70 -1.92 -15.37
C ILE A 155 -0.67 -3.12 -16.32
N LEU A 156 -1.60 -4.07 -16.18
CA LEU A 156 -1.65 -5.27 -17.02
C LEU A 156 -1.99 -4.96 -18.47
N ILE A 157 -2.91 -4.02 -18.72
CA ILE A 157 -3.27 -3.56 -20.07
C ILE A 157 -2.11 -2.82 -20.72
N VAL A 158 -1.42 -1.95 -19.99
CA VAL A 158 -0.24 -1.22 -20.48
C VAL A 158 0.90 -2.19 -20.79
N ALA A 159 1.17 -3.14 -19.90
CA ALA A 159 2.15 -4.20 -20.13
C ALA A 159 1.79 -5.02 -21.36
N GLY A 160 0.55 -5.50 -21.47
CA GLY A 160 0.06 -6.20 -22.66
C GLY A 160 0.20 -5.38 -23.94
N ALA A 161 -0.27 -4.14 -23.98
CA ALA A 161 -0.23 -3.33 -25.20
C ALA A 161 1.19 -2.95 -25.67
N SER A 162 2.17 -2.90 -24.76
CA SER A 162 3.55 -2.48 -25.07
C SER A 162 4.54 -3.64 -25.22
N LEU A 163 4.31 -4.78 -24.55
CA LEU A 163 5.21 -5.93 -24.54
C LEU A 163 4.68 -7.13 -25.34
N TYR A 164 3.43 -7.15 -25.77
CA TYR A 164 2.86 -8.29 -26.48
C TYR A 164 3.58 -8.55 -27.81
N ASN A 165 4.01 -9.81 -28.00
CA ASN A 165 4.72 -10.32 -29.17
C ASN A 165 6.21 -9.91 -29.32
N ASN A 166 6.83 -9.32 -28.29
CA ASN A 166 8.28 -9.06 -28.28
C ASN A 166 9.06 -10.19 -27.58
N PRO A 167 10.04 -10.85 -28.24
CA PRO A 167 10.85 -11.89 -27.62
C PRO A 167 11.76 -11.34 -26.50
N ASP A 168 12.12 -10.05 -26.55
CA ASP A 168 12.91 -9.37 -25.50
C ASP A 168 12.07 -8.98 -24.26
N ALA A 169 10.75 -9.23 -24.28
CA ALA A 169 9.86 -8.86 -23.17
C ALA A 169 9.89 -9.83 -21.99
N LEU A 170 10.25 -11.10 -22.22
CA LEU A 170 10.27 -12.14 -21.17
C LEU A 170 11.33 -11.86 -20.08
N ASP A 171 12.43 -11.20 -20.44
CA ASP A 171 13.53 -10.83 -19.53
C ASP A 171 13.60 -9.31 -19.26
N ALA A 172 12.55 -8.56 -19.62
CA ALA A 172 12.54 -7.11 -19.48
C ALA A 172 12.53 -6.70 -18.00
N ASP A 173 13.70 -6.37 -17.49
CA ASP A 173 13.91 -5.77 -16.18
C ASP A 173 13.20 -4.40 -16.10
N ILE A 174 13.06 -3.80 -14.92
CA ILE A 174 12.34 -2.51 -14.73
C ILE A 174 12.82 -1.41 -15.70
N PHE A 175 14.11 -1.41 -16.04
CA PHE A 175 14.70 -0.52 -17.03
C PHE A 175 14.26 -0.82 -18.46
N GLY A 176 14.13 -2.10 -18.82
CA GLY A 176 13.59 -2.52 -20.11
C GLY A 176 12.13 -2.09 -20.27
N ILE A 177 11.32 -2.20 -19.22
CA ILE A 177 9.92 -1.71 -19.24
C ILE A 177 9.89 -0.18 -19.43
N HIS A 178 10.76 0.57 -18.75
CA HIS A 178 10.86 2.02 -18.95
C HIS A 178 11.19 2.39 -20.40
N ASP A 179 12.18 1.72 -20.99
CA ASP A 179 12.65 2.01 -22.34
C ASP A 179 11.60 1.59 -23.39
N LEU A 180 10.94 0.45 -23.19
CA LEU A 180 9.84 -0.01 -24.04
C LEU A 180 8.64 0.95 -23.97
N LEU A 181 8.28 1.46 -22.79
CA LEU A 181 7.22 2.45 -22.66
C LEU A 181 7.60 3.79 -23.30
N SER A 182 8.86 4.21 -23.15
CA SER A 182 9.40 5.42 -23.75
C SER A 182 9.38 5.36 -25.28
N ASN A 183 9.77 4.21 -25.85
CA ASN A 183 9.90 4.03 -27.30
C ASN A 183 8.57 3.67 -27.99
N SER A 184 7.70 2.91 -27.33
CA SER A 184 6.45 2.42 -27.94
C SER A 184 5.26 3.37 -27.78
N ILE A 185 5.24 4.21 -26.73
CA ILE A 185 4.10 5.10 -26.44
C ILE A 185 4.51 6.57 -26.57
N SER A 186 5.47 7.02 -25.76
CA SER A 186 6.01 8.39 -25.76
C SER A 186 7.13 8.50 -24.72
N PRO A 187 8.17 9.32 -24.95
CA PRO A 187 9.19 9.59 -23.93
C PRO A 187 8.62 10.14 -22.62
N ALA A 188 7.46 10.81 -22.67
CA ALA A 188 6.77 11.24 -21.46
C ALA A 188 6.18 10.06 -20.65
N ALA A 189 5.79 8.96 -21.30
CA ALA A 189 5.16 7.81 -20.65
C ALA A 189 6.15 7.05 -19.73
N GLY A 190 7.40 6.89 -20.17
CA GLY A 190 8.47 6.30 -19.37
C GLY A 190 8.78 7.13 -18.11
N MET A 191 8.88 8.45 -18.26
CA MET A 191 9.12 9.35 -17.12
C MET A 191 7.95 9.33 -16.12
N ILE A 192 6.71 9.29 -16.61
CA ILE A 192 5.49 9.16 -15.81
C ILE A 192 5.48 7.83 -15.03
N PHE A 193 5.88 6.71 -15.67
CA PHE A 193 6.02 5.41 -15.02
C PHE A 193 7.08 5.42 -13.91
N ALA A 194 8.26 5.96 -14.19
CA ALA A 194 9.35 6.06 -13.21
C ALA A 194 8.95 6.91 -12.00
N LEU A 195 8.26 8.03 -12.23
CA LEU A 195 7.74 8.88 -11.16
C LEU A 195 6.70 8.13 -10.30
N ALA A 196 5.79 7.39 -10.92
CA ALA A 196 4.79 6.60 -10.20
C ALA A 196 5.43 5.48 -9.36
N LEU A 197 6.43 4.77 -9.89
CA LEU A 197 7.20 3.77 -9.14
C LEU A 197 7.92 4.38 -7.93
N LEU A 198 8.56 5.54 -8.12
CA LEU A 198 9.24 6.27 -7.05
C LEU A 198 8.26 6.66 -5.93
N LEU A 199 7.14 7.26 -6.32
CA LEU A 199 6.08 7.67 -5.38
C LEU A 199 5.53 6.46 -4.63
N SER A 200 5.16 5.38 -5.33
CA SER A 200 4.66 4.15 -4.72
C SER A 200 5.63 3.56 -3.68
N GLY A 201 6.94 3.51 -4.01
CA GLY A 201 7.97 3.03 -3.09
C GLY A 201 8.14 3.89 -1.83
N VAL A 202 7.97 5.22 -1.94
CA VAL A 202 7.97 6.12 -0.78
C VAL A 202 6.77 5.87 0.12
N SER A 203 5.57 5.70 -0.47
CA SER A 203 4.33 5.40 0.27
C SER A 203 4.42 4.07 1.02
N ALA A 204 4.76 2.99 0.31
CA ALA A 204 4.91 1.66 0.88
C ALA A 204 5.93 1.64 2.04
N GLY A 205 7.04 2.36 1.88
CA GLY A 205 8.06 2.47 2.93
C GLY A 205 7.57 3.15 4.22
N ILE A 206 6.55 4.01 4.17
CA ILE A 206 5.97 4.61 5.38
C ILE A 206 4.94 3.67 6.00
N VAL A 207 4.05 3.10 5.19
CA VAL A 207 3.03 2.15 5.61
C VAL A 207 3.65 0.94 6.32
N CYS A 208 4.73 0.37 5.75
CA CYS A 208 5.48 -0.72 6.38
C CYS A 208 6.06 -0.36 7.74
N THR A 209 6.51 0.88 7.94
CA THR A 209 7.04 1.30 9.26
C THR A 209 5.96 1.43 10.31
N VAL A 210 4.76 1.90 9.92
CA VAL A 210 3.62 1.99 10.84
C VAL A 210 3.12 0.59 11.20
N ALA A 211 2.94 -0.29 10.20
CA ALA A 211 2.55 -1.68 10.45
C ALA A 211 3.60 -2.43 11.29
N GLY A 212 4.89 -2.22 11.01
CA GLY A 212 5.97 -2.81 11.80
C GLY A 212 5.99 -2.33 13.25
N GLN A 213 5.69 -1.06 13.50
CA GLN A 213 5.53 -0.53 14.87
C GLN A 213 4.35 -1.19 15.57
N MET A 214 3.19 -1.29 14.91
CA MET A 214 2.00 -1.95 15.48
C MET A 214 2.27 -3.41 15.84
N VAL A 215 2.96 -4.16 14.98
CA VAL A 215 3.33 -5.56 15.24
C VAL A 215 4.37 -5.65 16.36
N SER A 216 5.39 -4.79 16.36
CA SER A 216 6.44 -4.77 17.40
C SER A 216 5.88 -4.47 18.78
N GLU A 217 4.98 -3.47 18.88
CA GLU A 217 4.36 -3.08 20.14
C GLU A 217 3.27 -4.07 20.58
N GLY A 218 2.49 -4.63 19.65
CA GLY A 218 1.39 -5.54 19.97
C GLY A 218 1.81 -6.99 20.22
N ALA A 219 2.68 -7.54 19.38
CA ALA A 219 3.06 -8.96 19.44
C ALA A 219 4.36 -9.20 20.22
N LEU A 220 5.37 -8.33 20.07
CA LEU A 220 6.65 -8.45 20.76
C LEU A 220 6.78 -7.57 22.02
N ASN A 221 5.81 -6.71 22.32
CA ASN A 221 5.88 -5.71 23.40
C ASN A 221 7.15 -4.84 23.38
N TRP A 222 7.79 -4.70 22.21
CA TRP A 222 9.06 -4.00 22.06
C TRP A 222 8.85 -2.57 21.59
N LYS A 223 9.18 -1.59 22.45
CA LYS A 223 9.10 -0.16 22.16
C LYS A 223 10.38 0.35 21.51
N ILE A 224 10.52 0.14 20.20
CA ILE A 224 11.62 0.67 19.40
C ILE A 224 11.17 1.97 18.74
N LYS A 225 12.02 3.00 18.69
CA LYS A 225 11.74 4.24 17.95
C LYS A 225 11.46 3.94 16.45
N PRO A 226 10.43 4.55 15.81
CA PRO A 226 10.08 4.29 14.41
C PRO A 226 11.22 4.41 13.40
N TRP A 227 12.10 5.39 13.60
CA TRP A 227 13.29 5.60 12.76
C TRP A 227 14.26 4.42 12.81
N LEU A 228 14.50 3.87 14.01
CA LEU A 228 15.43 2.76 14.21
C LEU A 228 14.86 1.47 13.62
N LEU A 229 13.57 1.21 13.83
CA LEU A 229 12.91 0.05 13.22
C LEU A 229 12.95 0.12 11.69
N ARG A 230 12.72 1.31 11.11
CA ARG A 230 12.86 1.54 9.66
C ARG A 230 14.28 1.26 9.17
N LEU A 231 15.29 1.71 9.90
CA LEU A 231 16.69 1.52 9.51
C LEU A 231 17.03 0.03 9.53
N VAL A 232 16.72 -0.68 10.62
CA VAL A 232 16.99 -2.12 10.76
C VAL A 232 16.28 -2.93 9.66
N THR A 233 14.98 -2.73 9.49
CA THR A 233 14.20 -3.45 8.46
C THR A 233 14.68 -3.17 7.05
N ARG A 234 15.05 -1.92 6.73
CA ARG A 234 15.66 -1.59 5.43
C ARG A 234 17.05 -2.19 5.27
N SER A 235 17.91 -2.16 6.28
CA SER A 235 19.23 -2.76 6.21
C SER A 235 19.14 -4.25 5.93
N ILE A 236 18.26 -4.97 6.63
CA ILE A 236 18.03 -6.40 6.40
C ILE A 236 17.50 -6.65 4.98
N SER A 237 16.54 -5.84 4.51
CA SER A 237 15.96 -6.01 3.18
C SER A 237 16.92 -5.65 2.03
N ILE A 238 17.78 -4.65 2.21
CA ILE A 238 18.68 -4.14 1.17
C ILE A 238 19.93 -5.02 1.04
N THR A 239 20.37 -5.66 2.13
CA THR A 239 21.57 -6.52 2.14
C THR A 239 21.54 -7.62 1.05
N PRO A 240 20.51 -8.48 0.93
CA PRO A 240 20.49 -9.49 -0.12
C PRO A 240 20.45 -8.86 -1.52
N SER A 241 19.72 -7.75 -1.69
CA SER A 241 19.69 -7.03 -2.97
C SER A 241 21.06 -6.48 -3.36
N ILE A 242 21.82 -5.93 -2.41
CA ILE A 242 23.21 -5.46 -2.65
C ILE A 242 24.13 -6.63 -2.98
N ILE A 243 24.01 -7.77 -2.28
CA ILE A 243 24.84 -8.94 -2.55
C ILE A 243 24.56 -9.47 -3.96
N ILE A 244 23.30 -9.61 -4.35
CA ILE A 244 22.92 -10.06 -5.69
C ILE A 244 23.36 -9.03 -6.74
N ALA A 245 23.14 -7.74 -6.49
CA ALA A 245 23.60 -6.68 -7.39
C ALA A 245 25.14 -6.60 -7.49
N GLY A 246 25.88 -7.00 -6.46
CA GLY A 246 27.34 -7.06 -6.51
C GLY A 246 27.87 -8.34 -7.18
N ALA A 247 27.19 -9.47 -7.00
CA ALA A 247 27.60 -10.78 -7.53
C ALA A 247 27.15 -11.00 -8.99
N VAL A 248 25.96 -10.52 -9.34
CA VAL A 248 25.31 -10.66 -10.65
C VAL A 248 25.31 -9.35 -11.43
N GLY A 249 25.65 -8.23 -10.78
CA GLY A 249 25.70 -6.88 -11.35
C GLY A 249 26.33 -6.87 -12.72
N ARG A 250 25.49 -6.55 -13.71
CA ARG A 250 25.74 -6.61 -15.15
C ARG A 250 27.21 -6.29 -15.44
N LYS A 251 27.92 -7.27 -15.99
CA LYS A 251 29.08 -7.01 -16.85
C LYS A 251 28.60 -5.97 -17.87
N TRP A 252 29.13 -4.76 -17.73
CA TRP A 252 28.91 -3.61 -18.60
C TRP A 252 28.94 -4.06 -20.07
N ARG A 253 27.80 -3.92 -20.75
CA ARG A 253 27.73 -3.99 -22.20
C ARG A 253 26.69 -3.00 -22.68
#